data_AF-A0A9D4HTQ8-F1
#
_entry.id   AF-A0A9D4HTQ8-F1
#
_cell.length_a   1.000
_cell.length_b   1.000
_cell.length_c   1.000
_cell.angle_alpha   90.00
_cell.angle_beta   90.00
_cell.angle_gamma   90.00
#
_symmetry.space_group_name_H-M   'P 1'
#
loop_
_entity.id
_entity.type
_entity.pdbx_description
1 polymer ?
#
loop_
_entity_poly.entity_id
_entity_poly.type
_entity_poly.pdbx_seq_one_letter_code
_entity_poly.pdbx_strand_id
1 'polypeptide(L)'
;MANVEQTVNQLDSTEIAEIEDANKKRKAASVSSVSEADTSVVVGETKQKDSKQRRKKSKINPVKEVKDTSEQSDTEVEDESNWMRKELAEINKKLSKMLTKNDSGLKIMMRELIKKMKDELLKSVMHKIETLEGTIFEKQQVNDKLANDVKRLEEKLNNEKEEKQQLKMEMTKQQLIHEEKLNELEQYSRRNNIKLSGCVDKERETAEESVNIVLKTLNAKMPTIKLVKEDIDIAHRVGKFEQNKHR
;
A
#
# COMPACT_ATOMS: atom_id res chain seq x y z
N MET A 1 42.22 -16.14 -28.93
CA MET A 1 41.85 -15.80 -27.54
C MET A 1 41.62 -14.31 -27.33
N ALA A 2 42.38 -13.39 -27.94
CA ALA A 2 42.20 -11.93 -27.75
C ALA A 2 40.85 -11.33 -28.21
N ASN A 3 40.16 -11.92 -29.19
CA ASN A 3 38.89 -11.39 -29.69
C ASN A 3 37.68 -11.67 -28.80
N VAL A 4 37.73 -12.69 -27.94
CA VAL A 4 36.60 -13.08 -27.06
C VAL A 4 36.54 -12.16 -25.84
N GLU A 5 37.69 -11.81 -25.27
CA GLU A 5 37.77 -10.86 -24.14
C GLU A 5 37.30 -9.44 -24.53
N GLN A 6 37.54 -9.00 -25.78
CA GLN A 6 37.05 -7.70 -26.24
C GLN A 6 35.53 -7.64 -26.39
N THR A 7 34.89 -8.71 -26.86
CA THR A 7 33.43 -8.77 -26.98
C THR A 7 32.71 -8.89 -25.63
N VAL A 8 33.29 -9.62 -24.68
CA VAL A 8 32.71 -9.75 -23.33
C VAL A 8 32.78 -8.42 -22.57
N ASN A 9 33.90 -7.70 -22.66
CA ASN A 9 34.03 -6.38 -22.03
C ASN A 9 33.14 -5.29 -22.66
N GLN A 10 32.80 -5.40 -23.95
CA GLN A 10 31.87 -4.47 -24.60
C GLN A 10 30.41 -4.70 -24.22
N LEU A 11 30.00 -5.95 -23.96
CA LEU A 11 28.64 -6.26 -23.52
C LEU A 11 28.39 -5.81 -22.07
N ASP A 12 29.36 -6.01 -21.17
CA ASP A 12 29.28 -5.58 -19.77
C ASP A 12 29.19 -4.05 -19.63
N SER A 13 29.90 -3.29 -20.48
CA SER A 13 29.89 -1.83 -20.41
C SER A 13 28.58 -1.20 -20.90
N THR A 14 27.89 -1.83 -21.86
CA THR A 14 26.55 -1.38 -22.29
C THR A 14 25.46 -1.70 -21.29
N GLU A 15 25.50 -2.86 -20.63
CA GLU A 15 24.46 -3.26 -19.66
C GLU A 15 24.57 -2.45 -18.35
N ILE A 16 25.78 -2.08 -17.94
CA ILE A 16 26.02 -1.20 -16.79
C ILE A 16 25.51 0.23 -17.06
N ALA A 17 25.72 0.75 -18.27
CA ALA A 17 25.25 2.10 -18.65
C ALA A 17 23.71 2.21 -18.65
N GLU A 18 22.99 1.18 -19.09
CA GLU A 18 21.52 1.16 -19.06
C GLU A 18 20.95 1.11 -17.63
N ILE A 19 21.62 0.42 -16.72
CA ILE A 19 21.21 0.31 -15.30
C ILE A 19 21.43 1.64 -14.56
N GLU A 20 22.52 2.36 -14.85
CA GLU A 20 22.78 3.69 -14.25
C GLU A 20 21.76 4.73 -14.71
N ASP A 21 21.39 4.73 -16.00
CA ASP A 21 20.42 5.67 -16.56
C ASP A 21 18.99 5.40 -16.04
N ALA A 22 18.63 4.13 -15.83
CA ALA A 22 17.37 3.73 -15.21
C ALA A 22 17.28 4.18 -13.73
N ASN A 23 18.38 4.09 -12.98
CA ASN A 23 18.45 4.53 -11.59
C ASN A 23 18.44 6.06 -11.46
N LYS A 24 19.04 6.79 -12.41
CA LYS A 24 19.02 8.26 -12.46
C LYS A 24 17.60 8.79 -12.72
N LYS A 25 16.83 8.13 -13.61
CA LYS A 25 15.40 8.44 -13.85
C LYS A 25 14.52 8.18 -12.63
N ARG A 26 14.79 7.12 -11.84
CA ARG A 26 14.04 6.84 -10.61
C ARG A 26 14.31 7.84 -9.49
N LYS A 27 15.55 8.34 -9.36
CA LYS A 27 15.89 9.40 -8.40
C LYS A 27 15.29 10.77 -8.78
N ALA A 28 15.13 11.07 -10.07
CA ALA A 28 14.48 12.31 -10.50
C ALA A 28 12.96 12.32 -10.21
N ALA A 29 12.28 11.16 -10.29
CA ALA A 29 10.84 11.05 -10.03
C ALA A 29 10.46 11.16 -8.54
N SER A 30 11.37 10.86 -7.60
CA SER A 30 11.06 10.95 -6.16
C SER A 30 11.24 12.36 -5.57
N VAL A 31 11.76 13.32 -6.34
CA VAL A 31 12.04 14.68 -5.84
C VAL A 31 10.98 15.70 -6.32
N SER A 32 10.04 15.33 -7.20
CA SER A 32 9.04 16.27 -7.77
C SER A 32 7.63 16.18 -7.16
N SER A 33 7.44 15.53 -6.00
CA SER A 33 6.12 15.44 -5.36
C SER A 33 6.12 16.01 -3.94
N VAL A 34 6.50 17.29 -3.83
CA VAL A 34 6.17 18.12 -2.66
C VAL A 34 5.69 19.47 -3.18
N SER A 35 4.37 19.67 -3.20
CA SER A 35 3.76 21.00 -3.14
C SER A 35 2.32 20.91 -2.62
N GLU A 36 2.18 21.35 -1.37
CA GLU A 36 1.10 22.17 -0.80
C GLU A 36 -0.21 22.32 -1.60
N ALA A 37 -1.33 21.95 -0.97
CA ALA A 37 -2.58 22.70 -1.08
C ALA A 37 -3.48 22.46 0.13
N ASP A 38 -4.20 23.52 0.43
CA ASP A 38 -4.80 23.92 1.69
C ASP A 38 -6.27 23.49 1.85
N THR A 39 -6.72 23.47 3.11
CA THR A 39 -8.07 23.75 3.62
C THR A 39 -9.38 23.46 2.83
N SER A 40 -10.23 22.67 3.50
CA SER A 40 -11.62 23.00 3.95
C SER A 40 -12.87 22.34 3.31
N VAL A 41 -13.85 22.11 4.22
CA VAL A 41 -15.32 22.06 4.08
C VAL A 41 -16.06 20.70 4.06
N VAL A 42 -16.54 20.33 5.26
CA VAL A 42 -17.92 19.99 5.69
C VAL A 42 -18.91 19.37 4.68
N VAL A 43 -19.42 18.15 5.00
CA VAL A 43 -20.84 17.70 5.06
C VAL A 43 -20.78 16.36 5.85
N GLY A 44 -21.50 16.02 6.92
CA GLY A 44 -22.83 16.37 7.40
C GLY A 44 -23.64 15.07 7.46
N GLU A 45 -23.88 14.48 8.63
CA GLU A 45 -24.99 13.54 8.86
C GLU A 45 -25.25 13.32 10.36
N THR A 46 -26.15 14.11 10.93
CA THR A 46 -26.77 13.90 12.24
C THR A 46 -28.14 13.27 12.04
N LYS A 47 -28.35 12.04 12.54
CA LYS A 47 -29.69 11.41 12.63
C LYS A 47 -30.39 11.88 13.90
N GLN A 48 -31.37 12.77 13.73
CA GLN A 48 -32.43 13.03 14.70
C GLN A 48 -33.39 11.84 14.78
N LYS A 49 -33.81 11.45 15.99
CA LYS A 49 -34.97 10.59 16.23
C LYS A 49 -35.95 11.28 17.17
N ASP A 50 -37.21 11.19 16.75
CA ASP A 50 -38.39 11.89 17.23
C ASP A 50 -38.89 11.54 18.63
N SER A 51 -39.45 12.58 19.24
CA SER A 51 -40.75 12.68 19.94
C SER A 51 -41.18 11.66 21.01
N LYS A 52 -41.59 12.21 22.16
CA LYS A 52 -42.90 11.91 22.80
C LYS A 52 -43.22 12.93 23.89
N GLN A 53 -44.09 13.88 23.56
CA GLN A 53 -44.79 14.75 24.51
C GLN A 53 -45.82 13.94 25.32
N ARG A 54 -45.82 14.10 26.66
CA ARG A 54 -46.96 13.74 27.53
C ARG A 54 -47.48 14.99 28.22
N ARG A 55 -48.64 15.48 27.77
CA ARG A 55 -49.44 16.51 28.44
C ARG A 55 -50.19 15.84 29.61
N LYS A 56 -50.05 16.38 30.84
CA LYS A 56 -50.97 16.09 31.96
C LYS A 56 -51.73 17.37 32.33
N LYS A 57 -53.05 17.22 32.40
CA LYS A 57 -54.08 18.25 32.55
C LYS A 57 -54.11 18.82 33.97
N SER A 58 -54.35 20.12 34.05
CA SER A 58 -54.69 20.90 35.24
C SER A 58 -56.06 20.51 35.80
N LYS A 59 -56.20 20.55 37.14
CA LYS A 59 -57.48 20.56 37.86
C LYS A 59 -57.62 21.92 38.55
N ILE A 60 -58.57 22.71 38.06
CA ILE A 60 -59.08 23.93 38.68
C ILE A 60 -60.25 23.50 39.57
N ASN A 61 -60.27 23.96 40.82
CA ASN A 61 -61.43 23.85 41.70
C ASN A 61 -62.00 25.25 41.98
N PRO A 62 -63.34 25.35 42.15
CA PRO A 62 -64.08 26.59 42.00
C PRO A 62 -64.08 27.48 43.26
N VAL A 63 -64.14 28.78 42.97
CA VAL A 63 -64.41 29.89 43.87
C VAL A 63 -65.81 29.72 44.48
N LYS A 64 -65.93 29.90 45.79
CA LYS A 64 -67.21 30.12 46.48
C LYS A 64 -67.38 31.61 46.74
N GLU A 65 -68.33 32.22 46.04
CA GLU A 65 -69.04 33.44 46.46
C GLU A 65 -69.92 33.12 47.66
N VAL A 66 -69.89 33.93 48.73
CA VAL A 66 -71.06 34.19 49.59
C VAL A 66 -70.94 35.59 50.23
N LYS A 67 -71.87 36.45 49.81
CA LYS A 67 -72.69 37.46 50.51
C LYS A 67 -72.09 38.71 51.16
N ASP A 68 -72.60 39.81 50.62
CA ASP A 68 -73.03 41.05 51.29
C ASP A 68 -73.65 40.84 52.68
N THR A 69 -73.20 41.67 53.62
CA THR A 69 -74.08 42.33 54.60
C THR A 69 -73.50 43.69 54.95
N SER A 70 -74.39 44.66 54.88
CA SER A 70 -74.23 46.09 55.06
C SER A 70 -74.28 46.52 56.53
N GLU A 71 -73.89 47.78 56.72
CA GLU A 71 -74.26 48.71 57.81
C GLU A 71 -73.38 48.81 59.06
N GLN A 72 -73.11 50.08 59.40
CA GLN A 72 -72.52 50.63 60.64
C GLN A 72 -70.98 50.47 60.73
N SER A 73 -70.15 51.47 61.01
CA SER A 73 -70.31 52.69 61.81
C SER A 73 -69.13 53.65 61.51
N ASP A 74 -69.43 54.90 61.16
CA ASP A 74 -68.49 55.95 60.72
C ASP A 74 -67.63 56.55 61.86
N THR A 75 -67.00 55.74 62.71
CA THR A 75 -66.09 56.29 63.75
C THR A 75 -64.95 55.37 64.21
N GLU A 76 -64.80 54.15 63.65
CA GLU A 76 -63.66 53.23 63.89
C GLU A 76 -62.76 53.02 62.65
N VAL A 77 -63.20 53.52 61.48
CA VAL A 77 -62.57 53.27 60.16
C VAL A 77 -61.19 53.94 60.03
N GLU A 78 -60.92 55.04 60.72
CA GLU A 78 -59.62 55.74 60.63
C GLU A 78 -58.48 54.98 61.33
N ASP A 79 -58.75 54.28 62.43
CA ASP A 79 -57.73 53.54 63.18
C ASP A 79 -57.38 52.19 62.52
N GLU A 80 -58.37 51.47 61.98
CA GLU A 80 -58.11 50.28 61.15
C GLU A 80 -57.42 50.64 59.83
N SER A 81 -57.81 51.75 59.19
CA SER A 81 -57.14 52.22 57.97
C SER A 81 -55.69 52.64 58.26
N ASN A 82 -55.41 53.24 59.41
CA ASN A 82 -54.04 53.57 59.84
C ASN A 82 -53.22 52.33 60.21
N TRP A 83 -53.82 51.31 60.84
CA TRP A 83 -53.17 50.03 61.11
C TRP A 83 -52.84 49.29 59.80
N MET A 84 -53.79 49.20 58.88
CA MET A 84 -53.57 48.62 57.54
C MET A 84 -52.54 49.41 56.74
N ARG A 85 -52.51 50.74 56.83
CA ARG A 85 -51.45 51.56 56.19
C ARG A 85 -50.07 51.30 56.78
N LYS A 86 -49.96 51.13 58.11
CA LYS A 86 -48.69 50.75 58.75
C LYS A 86 -48.26 49.34 58.34
N GLU A 87 -49.18 48.39 58.30
CA GLU A 87 -48.90 47.01 57.89
C GLU A 87 -48.52 46.94 56.41
N LEU A 88 -49.23 47.65 55.53
CA LEU A 88 -48.85 47.82 54.12
C LEU A 88 -47.50 48.49 53.94
N ALA A 89 -47.18 49.52 54.73
CA ALA A 89 -45.88 50.16 54.71
C ALA A 89 -44.78 49.21 55.19
N GLU A 90 -45.05 48.37 56.18
CA GLU A 90 -44.12 47.38 56.71
C GLU A 90 -43.92 46.21 55.74
N ILE A 91 -44.99 45.79 55.05
CA ILE A 91 -44.95 44.84 53.93
C ILE A 91 -44.13 45.43 52.78
N ASN A 92 -44.38 46.66 52.36
CA ASN A 92 -43.60 47.32 51.30
C ASN A 92 -42.12 47.52 51.70
N LYS A 93 -41.85 47.79 52.98
CA LYS A 93 -40.49 47.88 53.52
C LYS A 93 -39.80 46.52 53.53
N LYS A 94 -40.51 45.44 53.87
CA LYS A 94 -40.02 44.05 53.74
C LYS A 94 -39.81 43.67 52.27
N LEU A 95 -40.72 44.04 51.38
CA LEU A 95 -40.65 43.78 49.95
C LEU A 95 -39.45 44.50 49.32
N SER A 96 -39.25 45.79 49.65
CA SER A 96 -38.08 46.57 49.21
C SER A 96 -36.77 46.02 49.76
N LYS A 97 -36.75 45.58 51.03
CA LYS A 97 -35.58 44.89 51.60
C LYS A 97 -35.30 43.53 50.94
N MET A 98 -36.33 42.80 50.48
CA MET A 98 -36.15 41.57 49.71
C MET A 98 -35.66 41.86 48.29
N LEU A 99 -36.24 42.86 47.60
CA LEU A 99 -35.85 43.25 46.25
C LEU A 99 -34.38 43.71 46.18
N THR A 100 -33.92 44.46 47.19
CA THR A 100 -32.51 44.91 47.28
C THR A 100 -31.53 43.79 47.65
N LYS A 101 -31.98 42.71 48.29
CA LYS A 101 -31.15 41.54 48.66
C LYS A 101 -31.13 40.43 47.61
N ASN A 102 -32.10 40.39 46.69
CA ASN A 102 -32.25 39.30 45.73
C ASN A 102 -31.24 39.32 44.57
N ASP A 103 -30.60 40.46 44.28
CA ASP A 103 -29.65 40.57 43.17
C ASP A 103 -28.26 39.97 43.47
N SER A 104 -27.81 40.04 44.73
CA SER A 104 -26.53 39.45 45.15
C SER A 104 -26.59 37.93 45.27
N GLY A 105 -27.69 37.38 45.81
CA GLY A 105 -27.92 35.94 45.92
C GLY A 105 -28.03 35.24 44.57
N LEU A 106 -28.77 35.84 43.62
CA LEU A 106 -28.85 35.33 42.24
C LEU A 106 -27.48 35.35 41.55
N LYS A 107 -26.71 36.42 41.71
CA LYS A 107 -25.33 36.51 41.20
C LYS A 107 -24.39 35.48 41.82
N ILE A 108 -24.59 35.07 43.07
CA ILE A 108 -23.80 33.99 43.70
C ILE A 108 -24.18 32.64 43.08
N MET A 109 -25.46 32.32 43.00
CA MET A 109 -25.94 31.06 42.38
C MET A 109 -25.53 30.95 40.91
N MET A 110 -25.62 32.03 40.13
CA MET A 110 -25.14 32.05 38.75
C MET A 110 -23.63 31.83 38.66
N ARG A 111 -22.84 32.45 39.55
CA ARG A 111 -21.39 32.22 39.61
C ARG A 111 -21.05 30.77 39.96
N GLU A 112 -21.77 30.17 40.90
CA GLU A 112 -21.59 28.75 41.25
C GLU A 112 -21.99 27.81 40.10
N LEU A 113 -23.09 28.09 39.42
CA LEU A 113 -23.52 27.31 38.25
C LEU A 113 -22.50 27.40 37.12
N ILE A 114 -22.03 28.61 36.79
CA ILE A 114 -20.98 28.83 35.79
C ILE A 114 -19.70 28.09 36.19
N LYS A 115 -19.34 28.13 37.48
CA LYS A 115 -18.16 27.41 37.99
C LYS A 115 -18.33 25.90 37.79
N LYS A 116 -19.48 25.32 38.16
CA LYS A 116 -19.76 23.88 37.94
C LYS A 116 -19.68 23.51 36.46
N MET A 117 -20.31 24.29 35.58
CA MET A 117 -20.25 24.05 34.14
C MET A 117 -18.82 24.14 33.60
N LYS A 118 -18.03 25.10 34.09
CA LYS A 118 -16.61 25.23 33.73
C LYS A 118 -15.81 24.03 34.21
N ASP A 119 -16.03 23.56 35.43
CA ASP A 119 -15.33 22.41 36.00
C ASP A 119 -15.69 21.11 35.26
N GLU A 120 -16.96 20.91 34.90
CA GLU A 120 -17.40 19.77 34.09
C GLU A 120 -16.81 19.79 32.68
N LEU A 121 -16.82 20.96 32.03
CA LEU A 121 -16.20 21.13 30.72
C LEU A 121 -14.70 20.87 30.77
N LEU A 122 -14.02 21.39 31.80
CA LEU A 122 -12.58 21.18 31.98
C LEU A 122 -12.27 19.69 32.18
N LYS A 123 -13.03 18.99 33.03
CA LYS A 123 -12.91 17.54 33.21
C LYS A 123 -13.11 16.77 31.90
N SER A 124 -14.14 17.14 31.13
CA SER A 124 -14.43 16.51 29.84
C SER A 124 -13.29 16.71 28.83
N VAL A 125 -12.74 17.93 28.76
CA VAL A 125 -11.60 18.26 27.89
C VAL A 125 -10.35 17.50 28.32
N MET A 126 -10.03 17.47 29.63
CA MET A 126 -8.88 16.74 30.14
C MET A 126 -8.96 15.25 29.82
N HIS A 127 -10.11 14.62 30.06
CA HIS A 127 -10.30 13.20 29.73
C HIS A 127 -10.12 12.91 28.23
N LYS A 128 -10.56 13.83 27.38
CA LYS A 128 -10.38 13.70 25.93
C LYS A 128 -8.92 13.86 25.51
N ILE A 129 -8.17 14.77 26.16
CA ILE A 129 -6.72 14.92 25.95
C ILE A 129 -6.01 13.61 26.32
N GLU A 130 -6.27 13.05 27.51
CA GLU A 130 -5.67 11.79 27.97
C GLU A 130 -5.93 10.64 26.96
N THR A 131 -7.16 10.55 26.45
CA THR A 131 -7.54 9.52 25.47
C THR A 131 -6.79 9.70 24.14
N LEU A 132 -6.65 10.94 23.68
CA LEU A 132 -5.94 11.26 22.44
C LEU A 132 -4.43 11.01 22.59
N GLU A 133 -3.83 11.38 23.72
CA GLU A 133 -2.42 11.11 24.01
C GLU A 133 -2.12 9.62 24.03
N GLY A 134 -2.98 8.81 24.66
CA GLY A 134 -2.86 7.35 24.64
C GLY A 134 -2.92 6.78 23.21
N THR A 135 -3.89 7.26 22.41
CA THR A 135 -4.03 6.82 21.01
C THR A 135 -2.83 7.22 20.16
N ILE A 136 -2.33 8.45 20.33
CA ILE A 136 -1.14 8.94 19.61
C ILE A 136 0.09 8.10 19.97
N PHE A 137 0.26 7.78 21.26
CA PHE A 137 1.36 6.95 21.72
C PHE A 137 1.33 5.53 21.11
N GLU A 138 0.16 4.89 21.11
CA GLU A 138 -0.01 3.58 20.46
C GLU A 138 0.30 3.63 18.97
N LYS A 139 -0.19 4.67 18.28
CA LYS A 139 0.07 4.87 16.85
C LYS A 139 1.56 5.10 16.57
N GLN A 140 2.24 5.87 17.40
CA GLN A 140 3.68 6.07 17.28
C GLN A 140 4.44 4.74 17.43
N GLN A 141 4.09 3.92 18.43
CA GLN A 141 4.73 2.62 18.62
C GLN A 141 4.52 1.68 17.42
N VAL A 142 3.32 1.67 16.83
CA VAL A 142 3.05 0.89 15.60
C VAL A 142 3.87 1.43 14.43
N ASN A 143 3.98 2.74 14.29
CA ASN A 143 4.75 3.37 13.22
C ASN A 143 6.24 3.02 13.33
N ASP A 144 6.80 3.04 14.54
CA ASP A 144 8.19 2.65 14.80
C ASP A 144 8.44 1.17 14.44
N LYS A 145 7.48 0.28 14.78
CA LYS A 145 7.56 -1.15 14.39
C LYS A 145 7.52 -1.31 12.87
N LEU A 146 6.61 -0.62 12.19
CA LEU A 146 6.49 -0.68 10.74
C LEU A 146 7.76 -0.13 10.05
N ALA A 147 8.33 0.97 10.54
CA ALA A 147 9.58 1.51 10.01
C ALA A 147 10.74 0.50 10.11
N ASN A 148 10.85 -0.21 11.23
CA ASN A 148 11.84 -1.27 11.41
C ASN A 148 11.60 -2.46 10.48
N ASP A 149 10.35 -2.87 10.32
CA ASP A 149 9.98 -3.97 9.42
C ASP A 149 10.26 -3.62 7.96
N VAL A 150 9.97 -2.39 7.54
CA VAL A 150 10.30 -1.87 6.20
C VAL A 150 11.80 -1.95 5.97
N LYS A 151 12.60 -1.41 6.89
CA LYS A 151 14.07 -1.46 6.77
C LYS A 151 14.60 -2.89 6.65
N ARG A 152 14.09 -3.81 7.48
CA ARG A 152 14.48 -5.23 7.43
C ARG A 152 14.10 -5.88 6.09
N LEU A 153 12.94 -5.55 5.54
CA LEU A 153 12.49 -6.08 4.24
C LEU A 153 13.33 -5.50 3.09
N GLU A 154 13.71 -4.23 3.16
CA GLU A 154 14.61 -3.59 2.19
C GLU A 154 15.99 -4.26 2.18
N GLU A 155 16.57 -4.52 3.36
CA GLU A 155 17.84 -5.24 3.49
C GLU A 155 17.76 -6.65 2.89
N LYS A 156 16.71 -7.42 3.21
CA LYS A 156 16.49 -8.75 2.62
C LYS A 156 16.35 -8.69 1.10
N LEU A 157 15.57 -7.75 0.59
CA LEU A 157 15.36 -7.58 -0.84
C LEU A 157 16.67 -7.23 -1.56
N ASN A 158 17.54 -6.45 -0.93
CA ASN A 158 18.83 -6.12 -1.50
C ASN A 158 19.75 -7.36 -1.56
N ASN A 159 19.82 -8.12 -0.47
CA ASN A 159 20.61 -9.36 -0.42
C ASN A 159 20.15 -10.39 -1.46
N GLU A 160 18.83 -10.62 -1.56
CA GLU A 160 18.28 -11.55 -2.56
C GLU A 160 18.56 -11.10 -4.01
N LYS A 161 18.59 -9.79 -4.27
CA LYS A 161 18.96 -9.26 -5.60
C LYS A 161 20.42 -9.54 -5.93
N GLU A 162 21.32 -9.33 -4.98
CA GLU A 162 22.75 -9.59 -5.15
C GLU A 162 23.00 -11.08 -5.37
N GLU A 163 22.39 -11.97 -4.57
CA GLU A 163 22.48 -13.42 -4.74
C GLU A 163 21.94 -13.86 -6.11
N LYS A 164 20.79 -13.33 -6.52
CA LYS A 164 20.21 -13.63 -7.84
C LYS A 164 21.13 -13.19 -8.98
N GLN A 165 21.77 -12.03 -8.86
CA GLN A 165 22.71 -11.54 -9.86
C GLN A 165 23.94 -12.45 -9.94
N GLN A 166 24.50 -12.86 -8.79
CA GLN A 166 25.62 -13.79 -8.74
C GLN A 166 25.28 -15.15 -9.37
N LEU A 167 24.12 -15.70 -9.04
CA LEU A 167 23.64 -16.96 -9.62
C LEU A 167 23.46 -16.86 -11.15
N LYS A 168 22.95 -15.73 -11.66
CA LYS A 168 22.79 -15.51 -13.11
C LYS A 168 24.16 -15.48 -13.81
N MET A 169 25.15 -14.82 -13.22
CA MET A 169 26.51 -14.77 -13.77
C MET A 169 27.15 -16.17 -13.79
N GLU A 170 27.07 -16.91 -12.68
CA GLU A 170 27.63 -18.26 -12.60
C GLU A 170 26.94 -19.23 -13.56
N MET A 171 25.61 -19.15 -13.69
CA MET A 171 24.85 -19.97 -14.65
C MET A 171 25.28 -19.71 -16.09
N THR A 172 25.45 -18.44 -16.46
CA THR A 172 25.90 -18.05 -17.82
C THR A 172 27.31 -18.56 -18.08
N LYS A 173 28.21 -18.43 -17.10
CA LYS A 173 29.57 -18.96 -17.17
C LYS A 173 29.58 -20.48 -17.36
N GLN A 174 28.78 -21.22 -16.60
CA GLN A 174 28.69 -22.67 -16.73
C GLN A 174 28.13 -23.09 -18.09
N GLN A 175 27.14 -22.36 -18.62
CA GLN A 175 26.61 -22.60 -19.97
C GLN A 175 27.71 -22.47 -21.02
N LEU A 176 28.51 -21.39 -20.98
CA LEU A 176 29.64 -21.20 -21.89
C LEU A 176 30.66 -22.33 -21.79
N ILE A 177 31.06 -22.72 -20.56
CA ILE A 177 32.00 -23.82 -20.35
C ILE A 177 31.45 -25.14 -20.92
N HIS A 178 30.16 -25.41 -20.75
CA HIS A 178 29.54 -26.62 -21.27
C HIS A 178 29.44 -26.60 -22.79
N GLU A 179 29.13 -25.46 -23.40
CA GLU A 179 29.09 -25.29 -24.84
C GLU A 179 30.47 -25.50 -25.47
N GLU A 180 31.53 -24.94 -24.88
CA GLU A 180 32.91 -25.17 -25.30
C GLU A 180 33.29 -26.65 -25.23
N LYS A 181 33.01 -27.30 -24.10
CA LYS A 181 33.28 -28.75 -23.92
C LYS A 181 32.51 -29.60 -24.94
N LEU A 182 31.26 -29.26 -25.21
CA LEU A 182 30.45 -29.98 -26.21
C LEU A 182 31.01 -29.80 -27.61
N ASN A 183 31.41 -28.58 -27.98
CA ASN A 183 32.03 -28.30 -29.27
C ASN A 183 33.36 -29.06 -29.42
N GLU A 184 34.20 -29.08 -28.38
CA GLU A 184 35.44 -29.87 -28.39
C GLU A 184 35.15 -31.37 -28.58
N LEU A 185 34.23 -31.94 -27.79
CA LEU A 185 33.85 -33.35 -27.90
C LEU A 185 33.28 -33.68 -29.28
N GLU A 186 32.47 -32.79 -29.85
CA GLU A 186 31.91 -32.95 -31.19
C GLU A 186 33.03 -32.95 -32.25
N GLN A 187 34.00 -32.04 -32.14
CA GLN A 187 35.16 -32.01 -33.03
C GLN A 187 36.01 -33.28 -32.92
N TYR A 188 36.27 -33.77 -31.70
CA TYR A 188 36.98 -35.02 -31.48
C TYR A 188 36.24 -36.21 -32.12
N SER A 189 34.91 -36.26 -31.98
CA SER A 189 34.09 -37.30 -32.61
C SER A 189 34.10 -37.21 -34.14
N ARG A 190 34.18 -36.01 -34.71
CA ARG A 190 34.19 -35.78 -36.16
C ARG A 190 35.56 -35.91 -36.81
N ARG A 191 36.65 -36.04 -36.04
CA ARG A 191 38.04 -35.99 -36.55
C ARG A 191 38.31 -36.98 -37.68
N ASN A 192 37.75 -38.18 -37.59
CA ASN A 192 37.92 -39.25 -38.58
C ASN A 192 36.72 -39.41 -39.52
N ASN A 193 35.74 -38.49 -39.45
CA ASN A 193 34.54 -38.55 -40.26
C ASN A 193 34.63 -37.53 -41.39
N ILE A 194 34.40 -37.97 -42.62
CA ILE A 194 34.38 -37.11 -43.80
C ILE A 194 32.97 -37.08 -44.36
N LYS A 195 32.44 -35.87 -44.59
CA LYS A 195 31.17 -35.69 -45.31
C LYS A 195 31.44 -35.57 -46.80
N LEU A 196 30.92 -36.53 -47.57
CA LEU A 196 30.98 -36.50 -49.03
C LEU A 196 29.66 -36.02 -49.59
N SER A 197 29.72 -35.01 -50.45
CA SER A 197 28.58 -34.47 -51.19
C SER A 197 28.75 -34.64 -52.70
N GLY A 198 27.65 -34.58 -53.44
CA GLY A 198 27.57 -34.79 -54.88
C GLY A 198 27.43 -36.25 -55.30
N CYS A 199 27.29 -37.19 -54.37
CA CYS A 199 27.06 -38.61 -54.66
C CYS A 199 25.56 -38.85 -54.92
N VAL A 200 25.21 -39.41 -56.07
CA VAL A 200 23.81 -39.74 -56.41
C VAL A 200 23.24 -40.74 -55.38
N ASP A 201 22.06 -40.45 -54.85
CA ASP A 201 21.34 -41.33 -53.92
C ASP A 201 20.64 -42.45 -54.69
N LYS A 202 20.80 -43.70 -54.22
CA LYS A 202 20.09 -44.87 -54.74
C LYS A 202 18.97 -45.25 -53.78
N GLU A 203 17.82 -45.66 -54.31
CA GLU A 203 16.70 -46.09 -53.47
C GLU A 203 17.05 -47.39 -52.71
N ARG A 204 16.89 -47.36 -51.38
CA ARG A 204 17.22 -48.48 -50.46
C ARG A 204 18.69 -48.94 -50.51
N GLU A 205 19.62 -48.00 -50.70
CA GLU A 205 21.06 -48.25 -50.60
C GLU A 205 21.44 -48.87 -49.25
N THR A 206 22.19 -49.97 -49.26
CA THR A 206 22.76 -50.56 -48.03
C THR A 206 24.07 -49.87 -47.65
N ALA A 207 24.51 -50.05 -46.40
CA ALA A 207 25.80 -49.49 -45.95
C ALA A 207 26.98 -49.99 -46.79
N GLU A 208 26.96 -51.26 -47.22
CA GLU A 208 28.02 -51.83 -48.07
C GLU A 208 28.01 -51.23 -49.48
N GLU A 209 26.83 -51.00 -50.06
CA GLU A 209 26.71 -50.29 -51.34
C GLU A 209 27.24 -48.85 -51.23
N SER A 210 26.99 -48.19 -50.09
CA SER A 210 27.49 -46.85 -49.80
C SER A 210 29.02 -46.80 -49.78
N VAL A 211 29.67 -47.76 -49.11
CA VAL A 211 31.14 -47.88 -49.09
C VAL A 211 31.70 -48.03 -50.51
N ASN A 212 31.08 -48.88 -51.34
CA ASN A 212 31.52 -49.10 -52.72
C ASN A 212 31.38 -47.84 -53.59
N ILE A 213 30.29 -47.08 -53.43
CA ILE A 213 30.09 -45.80 -54.14
C ILE A 213 31.17 -44.79 -53.73
N VAL A 214 31.49 -44.71 -52.43
CA VAL A 214 32.54 -43.84 -51.90
C VAL A 214 33.91 -44.21 -52.49
N LEU A 215 34.30 -45.49 -52.43
CA LEU A 215 35.57 -45.97 -52.98
C LEU A 215 35.70 -45.68 -54.47
N LYS A 216 34.65 -45.98 -55.26
CA LYS A 216 34.64 -45.74 -56.70
C LYS A 216 34.78 -44.25 -57.02
N THR A 217 34.08 -43.40 -56.26
CA THR A 217 34.08 -41.95 -56.50
C THR A 217 35.42 -41.33 -56.12
N LEU A 218 35.97 -41.68 -54.94
CA LEU A 218 37.24 -41.15 -54.46
C LEU A 218 38.42 -41.64 -55.30
N ASN A 219 38.52 -42.93 -55.61
CA ASN A 219 39.62 -43.46 -56.42
C ASN A 219 39.58 -42.92 -57.86
N ALA A 220 38.38 -42.62 -58.40
CA ALA A 220 38.24 -41.99 -59.72
C ALA A 220 38.64 -40.51 -59.72
N LYS A 221 38.31 -39.75 -58.66
CA LYS A 221 38.60 -38.32 -58.58
C LYS A 221 39.97 -37.98 -57.97
N MET A 222 40.53 -38.87 -57.16
CA MET A 222 41.81 -38.71 -56.46
C MET A 222 42.68 -39.95 -56.66
N PRO A 223 43.19 -40.19 -57.88
CA PRO A 223 43.92 -41.42 -58.22
C PRO A 223 45.24 -41.60 -57.44
N THR A 224 45.77 -40.53 -56.85
CA THR A 224 46.98 -40.55 -56.02
C THR A 224 46.77 -41.25 -54.68
N ILE A 225 45.54 -41.23 -54.16
CA ILE A 225 45.18 -41.87 -52.88
C ILE A 225 44.38 -43.13 -53.23
N LYS A 226 45.01 -44.29 -53.13
CA LYS A 226 44.33 -45.58 -53.35
C LYS A 226 43.68 -46.02 -52.04
N LEU A 227 42.37 -45.82 -51.94
CA LEU A 227 41.57 -46.31 -50.82
C LEU A 227 41.10 -47.74 -51.07
N VAL A 228 41.20 -48.57 -50.04
CA VAL A 228 40.64 -49.94 -49.99
C VAL A 228 39.46 -50.01 -49.01
N LYS A 229 38.71 -51.11 -49.03
CA LYS A 229 37.50 -51.25 -48.21
C LYS A 229 37.81 -51.23 -46.72
N GLU A 230 38.97 -51.75 -46.34
CA GLU A 230 39.46 -51.83 -44.97
C GLU A 230 39.83 -50.46 -44.38
N ASP A 231 40.02 -49.43 -45.22
CA ASP A 231 40.29 -48.06 -44.77
C ASP A 231 39.03 -47.33 -44.29
N ILE A 232 37.84 -47.90 -44.52
CA ILE A 232 36.55 -47.30 -44.20
C ILE A 232 35.82 -48.18 -43.19
N ASP A 233 35.71 -47.70 -41.95
CA ASP A 233 34.96 -48.41 -40.90
C ASP A 233 33.45 -48.45 -41.21
N ILE A 234 32.85 -47.29 -41.48
CA ILE A 234 31.40 -47.15 -41.71
C ILE A 234 31.17 -46.05 -42.76
N ALA A 235 30.34 -46.35 -43.77
CA ALA A 235 29.75 -45.33 -44.63
C ALA A 235 28.21 -45.48 -44.65
N HIS A 236 27.50 -44.37 -44.48
CA HIS A 236 26.06 -44.33 -44.56
C HIS A 236 25.58 -42.95 -45.03
N ARG A 237 24.38 -42.90 -45.62
CA ARG A 237 23.72 -41.64 -45.99
C ARG A 237 23.18 -40.95 -44.75
N VAL A 238 23.29 -39.62 -44.72
CA VAL A 238 22.75 -38.79 -43.64
C VAL A 238 21.48 -38.09 -44.13
N GLY A 239 20.39 -38.19 -43.37
CA GLY A 239 19.08 -37.58 -43.66
C GLY A 239 18.11 -38.49 -44.44
N LYS A 240 16.90 -38.00 -44.72
CA LYS A 240 15.84 -38.77 -45.44
C LYS A 240 16.22 -38.99 -46.92
N PHE A 241 15.84 -40.09 -47.56
CA PHE A 241 16.07 -40.23 -49.00
C PHE A 241 15.25 -39.18 -49.80
N GLU A 242 15.89 -38.47 -50.73
CA GLU A 242 15.24 -37.54 -51.66
C GLU A 242 15.71 -37.82 -53.09
N GLN A 243 14.81 -38.30 -53.94
CA GLN A 243 15.14 -38.65 -55.32
C GLN A 243 15.54 -37.39 -56.11
N ASN A 244 16.65 -37.46 -56.86
CA ASN A 244 17.21 -36.39 -57.70
C ASN A 244 17.72 -35.13 -56.98
N LYS A 245 18.00 -35.19 -55.68
CA LYS A 245 18.68 -34.10 -54.97
C LYS A 245 20.16 -34.41 -54.82
N HIS A 246 21.02 -33.53 -55.31
CA HIS A 246 22.45 -33.59 -54.99
C HIS A 246 22.63 -33.15 -53.53
N ARG A 247 23.10 -34.05 -52.67
CA ARG A 247 23.42 -33.79 -51.26
C ARG A 247 24.91 -33.67 -51.04
#